data_AF-A0A7C4U1A8-F1
#
_entry.id   AF-A0A7C4U1A8-F1
#
_cell.length_a   1.000
_cell.length_b   1.000
_cell.length_c   1.000
_cell.angle_alpha   90.00
_cell.angle_beta   90.00
_cell.angle_gamma   90.00
#
_symmetry.space_group_name_H-M   'P 1'
#
loop_
_entity.id
_entity.type
_entity.pdbx_description
1 polymer ?
#
loop_
_entity_poly.entity_id
_entity_poly.type
_entity_poly.pdbx_seq_one_letter_code
_entity_poly.pdbx_strand_id
1 'polypeptide(L)'
;NDAKKTSEILKRVFGLHSFAIVEEVKTDYKEIEKIALKFAKKIKPNETFAIRCHRNYKKFPLTSMQVESKIGAKIRRKCNLTNPDKTIYIVIRRDKSYIYSEIFNSAGGLPVGVSGKVLCLISGGIDSPVAAWLMMKRGCSEEFIYFDNQPFTDKKDRQRVIEILKVLKKYYPRKIRLHIVPFSKIQESVINTCNLKFGCVLGRKIMFRISEIVAEKIGAQALVTGDNLAQVASQTLSNLRSEQTGIKIPVLMPLIGMDKIEIIDMSKKIGTYDISIKIKSACPLTPKSPATKSDPSIIKKEERKIKKNIIEKTIKNIEVLEI
;
A
#
# COMPACT_ATOMS: atom_id res chain seq x y z
N ASN A 1 17.15 -6.68 21.86
CA ASN A 1 15.77 -7.08 22.20
C ASN A 1 14.96 -7.39 20.96
N ASP A 2 14.57 -8.65 20.82
CA ASP A 2 13.79 -9.18 19.70
C ASP A 2 12.40 -8.53 19.56
N ALA A 3 11.74 -8.24 20.69
CA ALA A 3 10.43 -7.59 20.72
C ALA A 3 10.39 -6.22 20.02
N LYS A 4 11.47 -5.43 20.08
CA LYS A 4 11.53 -4.13 19.38
C LYS A 4 11.60 -4.32 17.85
N LYS A 5 12.41 -5.29 17.39
CA LYS A 5 12.50 -5.62 15.95
C LYS A 5 11.16 -6.14 15.43
N THR A 6 10.52 -7.03 16.18
CA THR A 6 9.20 -7.57 15.86
C THR A 6 8.14 -6.46 15.81
N SER A 7 8.16 -5.50 16.74
CA SER A 7 7.26 -4.34 16.74
C SER A 7 7.35 -3.52 15.44
N GLU A 8 8.56 -3.25 14.95
CA GLU A 8 8.73 -2.52 13.68
C GLU A 8 8.20 -3.27 12.46
N ILE A 9 8.21 -4.61 12.49
CA ILE A 9 7.59 -5.45 11.45
C ILE A 9 6.07 -5.39 11.58
N LEU A 10 5.53 -5.58 12.79
CA LEU A 10 4.10 -5.59 13.06
C LEU A 10 3.42 -4.26 12.71
N LYS A 11 4.13 -3.12 12.79
CA LYS A 11 3.62 -1.81 12.32
C LYS A 11 3.26 -1.77 10.83
N ARG A 12 3.79 -2.68 10.02
CA ARG A 12 3.61 -2.73 8.56
C ARG A 12 2.64 -3.83 8.10
N VAL A 13 2.12 -4.63 9.02
CA VAL A 13 1.23 -5.75 8.69
C VAL A 13 -0.19 -5.24 8.50
N PHE A 14 -0.69 -5.32 7.26
CA PHE A 14 -2.10 -5.02 6.99
C PHE A 14 -3.03 -6.06 7.63
N GLY A 15 -4.19 -5.61 8.08
CA GLY A 15 -5.16 -6.40 8.85
C GLY A 15 -4.97 -6.31 10.36
N LEU A 16 -3.82 -5.82 10.84
CA LEU A 16 -3.58 -5.56 12.25
C LEU A 16 -3.94 -4.11 12.57
N HIS A 17 -4.90 -3.90 13.48
CA HIS A 17 -5.26 -2.55 13.93
C HIS A 17 -4.22 -1.98 14.90
N SER A 18 -3.92 -2.75 15.95
CA SER A 18 -2.99 -2.37 17.00
C SER A 18 -2.42 -3.61 17.68
N PHE A 19 -1.28 -3.46 18.34
CA PHE A 19 -0.65 -4.51 19.14
C PHE A 19 0.04 -3.92 20.37
N ALA A 20 0.39 -4.77 21.33
CA ALA A 20 1.11 -4.37 22.53
C ALA A 20 2.27 -5.33 22.79
N ILE A 21 3.36 -4.80 23.34
CA ILE A 21 4.43 -5.63 23.92
C ILE A 21 4.05 -5.88 25.38
N VAL A 22 3.88 -7.16 25.73
CA VAL A 22 3.34 -7.56 27.02
C VAL A 22 4.38 -8.29 27.86
N GLU A 23 4.29 -8.14 29.18
CA GLU A 23 4.92 -9.05 30.14
C GLU A 23 3.91 -10.15 30.47
N GLU A 24 4.31 -11.41 30.31
CA GLU A 24 3.48 -12.58 30.62
C GLU A 24 3.77 -13.08 32.03
N VAL A 25 2.72 -13.37 32.79
CA VAL A 25 2.81 -14.03 34.10
C VAL A 25 1.83 -15.18 34.21
N LYS A 26 2.06 -16.07 35.18
CA LYS A 26 1.02 -17.02 35.61
C LYS A 26 -0.21 -16.26 36.08
N THR A 27 -1.40 -16.81 35.86
CA THR A 27 -2.66 -16.23 36.35
C THR A 27 -2.77 -16.37 37.87
N ASP A 28 -2.07 -15.51 38.60
CA ASP A 28 -2.12 -15.36 40.05
C ASP A 28 -2.11 -13.86 40.41
N TYR A 29 -2.88 -13.48 41.43
CA TYR A 29 -3.00 -12.07 41.80
C TYR A 29 -1.67 -11.46 42.23
N LYS A 30 -0.83 -12.18 43.00
CA LYS A 30 0.45 -11.64 43.50
C LYS A 30 1.42 -11.42 42.36
N GLU A 31 1.47 -12.34 41.39
CA GLU A 31 2.32 -12.18 40.20
C GLU A 31 1.84 -11.01 39.32
N ILE A 32 0.53 -10.88 39.10
CA ILE A 32 -0.05 -9.75 38.35
C ILE A 32 0.27 -8.42 39.04
N GLU A 33 0.05 -8.34 40.36
CA GLU A 33 0.32 -7.15 41.16
C GLU A 33 1.80 -6.75 41.08
N LYS A 34 2.71 -7.71 41.27
CA LYS A 34 4.16 -7.49 41.19
C LYS A 34 4.57 -6.87 39.86
N ILE A 35 4.08 -7.40 38.75
CA ILE A 35 4.41 -6.87 37.42
C ILE A 35 3.72 -5.53 37.16
N ALA A 36 2.44 -5.36 37.53
CA ALA A 36 1.77 -4.07 37.40
C ALA A 36 2.50 -2.95 38.15
N LEU A 37 2.99 -3.22 39.37
CA LEU A 37 3.78 -2.26 40.14
C LEU A 37 5.16 -1.99 39.50
N LYS A 38 5.76 -2.96 38.81
CA LYS A 38 6.97 -2.73 37.99
C LYS A 38 6.69 -1.73 36.86
N PHE A 39 5.54 -1.81 36.20
CA PHE A 39 5.14 -0.80 35.19
C PHE A 39 4.87 0.56 35.83
N ALA A 40 4.24 0.60 37.01
CA ALA A 40 3.93 1.85 37.71
C ALA A 40 5.17 2.67 38.09
N LYS A 41 6.34 2.04 38.28
CA LYS A 41 7.62 2.74 38.50
C LYS A 41 8.02 3.67 37.36
N LYS A 42 7.50 3.44 36.15
CA LYS A 42 7.79 4.28 34.97
C LYS A 42 6.92 5.54 34.90
N ILE A 43 5.92 5.68 35.78
CA ILE A 43 5.02 6.84 35.83
C ILE A 43 5.74 7.98 36.58
N LYS A 44 5.93 9.10 35.89
CA LYS A 44 6.60 10.28 36.46
C LYS A 44 5.77 10.89 37.59
N PRO A 45 6.38 11.61 38.55
CA PRO A 45 5.67 12.19 39.69
C PRO A 45 4.49 13.11 39.31
N ASN A 46 4.59 13.83 38.19
CA ASN A 46 3.58 14.75 37.68
C ASN A 46 2.57 14.10 36.71
N GLU A 47 2.73 12.82 36.38
CA GLU A 47 1.81 12.08 35.51
C GLU A 47 0.67 11.44 36.31
N THR A 48 -0.52 11.48 35.74
CA THR A 48 -1.70 10.76 36.22
C THR A 48 -1.74 9.34 35.66
N PHE A 49 -2.50 8.45 36.32
CA PHE A 49 -2.62 7.06 35.85
C PHE A 49 -4.01 6.45 36.01
N ALA A 50 -4.22 5.35 35.30
CA ALA A 50 -5.32 4.41 35.53
C ALA A 50 -4.84 2.95 35.39
N ILE A 51 -5.49 2.05 36.12
CA ILE A 51 -5.41 0.61 35.87
C ILE A 51 -6.65 0.19 35.09
N ARG A 52 -6.49 -0.63 34.06
CA ARG A 52 -7.60 -1.18 33.27
C ARG A 52 -7.48 -2.69 33.20
N CYS A 53 -8.42 -3.40 33.80
CA CYS A 53 -8.41 -4.85 33.88
C CYS A 53 -9.50 -5.47 33.00
N HIS A 54 -9.08 -6.28 32.02
CA HIS A 54 -9.95 -7.09 31.19
C HIS A 54 -9.90 -8.55 31.65
N ARG A 55 -10.97 -9.00 32.29
CA ARG A 55 -11.07 -10.33 32.89
C ARG A 55 -11.84 -11.28 31.97
N ASN A 56 -11.10 -11.93 31.07
CA ASN A 56 -11.63 -12.96 30.18
C ASN A 56 -11.90 -14.26 30.95
N TYR A 57 -11.07 -14.59 31.95
CA TYR A 57 -11.27 -15.76 32.79
C TYR A 57 -12.18 -15.45 33.99
N LYS A 58 -13.46 -15.82 33.89
CA LYS A 58 -14.49 -15.45 34.89
C LYS A 58 -14.40 -16.20 36.23
N LYS A 59 -13.64 -17.31 36.30
CA LYS A 59 -13.36 -18.03 37.55
C LYS A 59 -12.19 -17.43 38.36
N PHE A 60 -11.54 -16.36 37.86
CA PHE A 60 -10.53 -15.66 38.64
C PHE A 60 -11.18 -15.05 39.91
N PRO A 61 -10.58 -15.19 41.11
CA PRO A 61 -11.23 -14.87 42.39
C PRO A 61 -11.64 -13.40 42.57
N LEU A 62 -10.97 -12.48 41.88
CA LEU A 62 -11.25 -11.04 41.96
C LEU A 62 -11.96 -10.55 40.70
N THR A 63 -12.86 -9.58 40.87
CA THR A 63 -13.45 -8.84 39.76
C THR A 63 -12.42 -7.87 39.15
N SER A 64 -12.65 -7.41 37.91
CA SER A 64 -11.79 -6.40 37.27
C SER A 64 -11.64 -5.16 38.15
N MET A 65 -12.75 -4.64 38.69
CA MET A 65 -12.77 -3.47 39.56
C MET A 65 -11.99 -3.69 40.87
N GLN A 66 -12.07 -4.89 41.46
CA GLN A 66 -11.27 -5.24 42.64
C GLN A 66 -9.77 -5.28 42.32
N VAL A 67 -9.39 -5.84 41.16
CA VAL A 67 -7.98 -5.85 40.72
C VAL A 67 -7.48 -4.42 40.48
N GLU A 68 -8.24 -3.61 39.76
CA GLU A 68 -7.93 -2.20 39.48
C GLU A 68 -7.74 -1.38 40.76
N SER A 69 -8.70 -1.49 41.69
CA SER A 69 -8.67 -0.77 42.96
C SER A 69 -7.51 -1.22 43.86
N LYS A 70 -7.32 -2.53 44.06
CA LYS A 70 -6.25 -3.03 44.95
C LYS A 70 -4.85 -2.70 44.45
N ILE A 71 -4.61 -2.83 43.14
CA ILE A 71 -3.31 -2.47 42.54
C ILE A 71 -3.14 -0.94 42.53
N GLY A 72 -4.19 -0.19 42.15
CA GLY A 72 -4.16 1.26 42.11
C GLY A 72 -3.86 1.89 43.48
N ALA A 73 -4.41 1.32 44.57
CA ALA A 73 -4.17 1.77 45.94
C ALA A 73 -2.69 1.68 46.38
N LYS A 74 -1.89 0.83 45.72
CA LYS A 74 -0.46 0.68 46.01
C LYS A 74 0.44 1.64 45.22
N ILE A 75 -0.13 2.41 44.28
CA ILE A 75 0.62 3.33 43.42
C ILE A 75 0.49 4.74 43.98
N ARG A 76 1.60 5.32 44.45
CA ARG A 76 1.66 6.69 45.00
C ARG A 76 1.74 7.76 43.90
N ARG A 77 0.70 7.84 43.06
CA ARG A 77 0.53 8.82 41.97
C ARG A 77 -0.93 9.31 41.92
N LYS A 78 -1.19 10.41 41.21
CA LYS A 78 -2.56 10.92 41.04
C LYS A 78 -3.34 10.01 40.08
N CYS A 79 -4.50 9.52 40.49
CA CYS A 79 -5.37 8.72 39.62
C CYS A 79 -6.24 9.64 38.74
N ASN A 80 -6.38 9.30 37.46
CA ASN A 80 -7.34 9.93 36.54
C ASN A 80 -8.04 8.84 35.73
N LEU A 81 -9.31 8.56 36.02
CA LEU A 81 -10.07 7.50 35.37
C LEU A 81 -10.71 7.93 34.05
N THR A 82 -10.60 9.20 33.66
CA THR A 82 -11.23 9.71 32.43
C THR A 82 -10.19 9.86 31.31
N ASN A 83 -9.10 10.57 31.59
CA ASN A 83 -8.04 10.82 30.62
C ASN A 83 -6.64 10.74 31.27
N PRO A 84 -6.17 9.54 31.63
CA PRO A 84 -4.88 9.35 32.29
C PRO A 84 -3.69 9.57 31.35
N ASP A 85 -2.59 10.12 31.88
CA ASP A 85 -1.32 10.21 31.15
C ASP A 85 -0.71 8.83 30.87
N LYS A 86 -0.90 7.89 31.80
CA LYS A 86 -0.44 6.50 31.69
C LYS A 86 -1.54 5.52 32.07
N THR A 87 -1.75 4.51 31.22
CA THR A 87 -2.66 3.40 31.56
C THR A 87 -1.86 2.11 31.67
N ILE A 88 -2.07 1.35 32.75
CA ILE A 88 -1.57 -0.02 32.88
C ILE A 88 -2.73 -0.96 32.60
N TYR A 89 -2.62 -1.72 31.52
CA TYR A 89 -3.59 -2.71 31.11
C TYR A 89 -3.22 -4.07 31.68
N ILE A 90 -4.22 -4.78 32.17
CA ILE A 90 -4.11 -6.13 32.73
C ILE A 90 -5.15 -7.00 32.05
N VAL A 91 -4.71 -8.03 31.32
CA VAL A 91 -5.61 -9.01 30.69
C VAL A 91 -5.47 -10.34 31.44
N ILE A 92 -6.53 -10.78 32.08
CA ILE A 92 -6.57 -12.02 32.87
C ILE A 92 -7.19 -13.15 32.04
N ARG A 93 -6.38 -14.15 31.68
CA ARG A 93 -6.85 -15.40 31.05
C ARG A 93 -6.63 -16.60 31.97
N ARG A 94 -7.03 -17.79 31.52
CA ARG A 94 -7.06 -19.01 32.35
C ARG A 94 -5.67 -19.38 32.87
N ASP A 95 -4.70 -19.50 31.99
CA ASP A 95 -3.38 -20.03 32.34
C ASP A 95 -2.34 -18.91 32.54
N LYS A 96 -2.45 -17.87 31.72
CA LYS A 96 -1.53 -16.72 31.68
C LYS A 96 -2.28 -15.40 31.72
N SER A 97 -1.65 -14.40 32.32
CA SER A 97 -2.10 -13.01 32.32
C SER A 97 -1.04 -12.12 31.68
N TYR A 98 -1.50 -11.04 31.06
CA TYR A 98 -0.66 -10.12 30.31
C TYR A 98 -0.76 -8.72 30.88
N ILE A 99 0.38 -8.07 31.07
CA ILE A 99 0.46 -6.69 31.57
C ILE A 99 1.23 -5.85 30.56
N TYR A 100 0.70 -4.68 30.22
CA TYR A 100 1.32 -3.73 29.30
C TYR A 100 0.85 -2.30 29.56
N SER A 101 1.58 -1.32 29.04
CA SER A 101 1.24 0.11 29.16
C SER A 101 1.28 0.87 27.84
N GLU A 102 1.76 0.24 26.78
CA GLU A 102 1.92 0.85 25.45
C GLU A 102 1.13 0.03 24.43
N ILE A 103 0.33 0.74 23.64
CA ILE A 103 -0.40 0.19 22.50
C ILE A 103 0.17 0.86 21.26
N PHE A 104 0.67 0.05 20.34
CA PHE A 104 1.22 0.50 19.06
C PHE A 104 0.18 0.33 17.97
N ASN A 105 -0.09 1.41 17.23
CA ASN A 105 -0.89 1.33 16.03
C ASN A 105 -0.10 0.61 14.92
N SER A 106 -0.80 -0.18 14.12
CA SER A 106 -0.26 -0.84 12.95
C SER A 106 -0.86 -0.22 11.67
N ALA A 107 -0.60 -0.82 10.51
CA ALA A 107 -1.02 -0.33 9.22
C ALA A 107 -2.56 -0.35 9.04
N GLY A 108 -3.27 -1.12 9.87
CA GLY A 108 -4.71 -1.29 9.79
C GLY A 108 -5.11 -2.00 8.48
N GLY A 109 -6.29 -1.68 7.96
CA GLY A 109 -6.75 -2.26 6.69
C GLY A 109 -7.11 -3.74 6.82
N LEU A 110 -6.91 -4.50 5.73
CA LEU A 110 -7.25 -5.91 5.63
C LEU A 110 -6.01 -6.76 5.35
N PRO A 111 -5.93 -8.03 5.81
CA PRO A 111 -4.82 -8.91 5.48
C PRO A 111 -4.65 -9.05 3.97
N VAL A 112 -3.42 -8.93 3.47
CA VAL A 112 -3.13 -9.04 2.04
C VAL A 112 -3.53 -10.42 1.51
N GLY A 113 -4.34 -10.43 0.45
CA GLY A 113 -4.84 -11.63 -0.23
C GLY A 113 -6.31 -11.97 0.05
N VAL A 114 -6.97 -11.30 1.01
CA VAL A 114 -8.39 -11.57 1.32
C VAL A 114 -9.36 -10.92 0.33
N SER A 115 -8.92 -9.91 -0.43
CA SER A 115 -9.76 -9.15 -1.37
C SER A 115 -9.47 -9.49 -2.84
N GLY A 116 -8.89 -10.66 -3.10
CA GLY A 116 -8.57 -11.12 -4.45
C GLY A 116 -7.22 -10.62 -4.96
N LYS A 117 -7.05 -10.73 -6.29
CA LYS A 117 -5.78 -10.47 -6.97
C LYS A 117 -5.93 -9.37 -8.01
N VAL A 118 -4.98 -8.47 -8.07
CA VAL A 118 -4.94 -7.35 -9.03
C VAL A 118 -3.59 -7.27 -9.75
N LEU A 119 -3.59 -6.66 -10.92
CA LEU A 119 -2.37 -6.32 -11.66
C LEU A 119 -2.15 -4.80 -11.60
N CYS A 120 -1.11 -4.37 -10.89
CA CYS A 120 -0.80 -2.95 -10.72
C CYS A 120 0.16 -2.46 -11.82
N LEU A 121 -0.25 -1.45 -12.58
CA LEU A 121 0.62 -0.73 -13.51
C LEU A 121 1.58 0.16 -12.70
N ILE A 122 2.81 -0.32 -12.52
CA ILE A 122 3.84 0.35 -11.73
C ILE A 122 4.74 1.20 -12.65
N SER A 123 5.17 2.34 -12.15
CA SER A 123 6.13 3.22 -12.81
C SER A 123 7.14 3.74 -11.80
N GLY A 124 8.22 4.36 -12.28
CA GLY A 124 9.19 5.06 -11.43
C GLY A 124 8.68 6.39 -10.85
N GLY A 125 7.37 6.64 -10.92
CA GLY A 125 6.72 7.87 -10.44
C GLY A 125 6.30 7.79 -8.98
N ILE A 126 5.79 8.90 -8.46
CA ILE A 126 5.35 9.02 -7.06
C ILE A 126 4.02 8.27 -6.83
N ASP A 127 3.17 8.22 -7.85
CA ASP A 127 1.74 7.96 -7.66
C ASP A 127 1.42 6.46 -7.68
N SER A 128 1.93 5.72 -8.68
CA SER A 128 1.68 4.27 -8.80
C SER A 128 2.13 3.43 -7.58
N PRO A 129 3.23 3.74 -6.87
CA PRO A 129 3.58 3.03 -5.64
C PRO A 129 2.61 3.31 -4.48
N VAL A 130 2.04 4.51 -4.41
CA VAL A 130 1.03 4.86 -3.40
C VAL A 130 -0.28 4.13 -3.70
N ALA A 131 -0.69 4.07 -4.98
CA ALA A 131 -1.86 3.30 -5.40
C ALA A 131 -1.72 1.82 -5.05
N ALA A 132 -0.58 1.20 -5.34
CA ALA A 132 -0.27 -0.17 -4.91
C ALA A 132 -0.38 -0.33 -3.39
N TRP A 133 0.24 0.57 -2.61
CA TRP A 133 0.17 0.50 -1.16
C TRP A 133 -1.27 0.59 -0.61
N LEU A 134 -2.13 1.42 -1.21
CA LEU A 134 -3.55 1.51 -0.86
C LEU A 134 -4.32 0.23 -1.18
N MET A 135 -4.02 -0.43 -2.30
CA MET A 135 -4.68 -1.67 -2.69
C MET A 135 -4.25 -2.84 -1.80
N MET A 136 -2.96 -2.94 -1.45
CA MET A 136 -2.48 -3.85 -0.41
C MET A 136 -3.19 -3.61 0.93
N LYS A 137 -3.36 -2.34 1.34
CA LYS A 137 -4.11 -1.98 2.56
C LYS A 137 -5.56 -2.44 2.54
N ARG A 138 -6.16 -2.52 1.35
CA ARG A 138 -7.51 -3.07 1.14
C ARG A 138 -7.52 -4.58 0.95
N GLY A 139 -6.41 -5.26 1.24
CA GLY A 139 -6.33 -6.73 1.24
C GLY A 139 -6.13 -7.34 -0.14
N CYS A 140 -5.80 -6.55 -1.17
CA CYS A 140 -5.51 -7.09 -2.50
C CYS A 140 -4.12 -7.71 -2.52
N SER A 141 -4.00 -8.88 -3.16
CA SER A 141 -2.72 -9.41 -3.60
C SER A 141 -2.37 -8.83 -4.96
N GLU A 142 -1.10 -8.50 -5.17
CA GLU A 142 -0.66 -7.76 -6.35
C GLU A 142 0.44 -8.51 -7.09
N GLU A 143 0.34 -8.47 -8.42
CA GLU A 143 1.51 -8.51 -9.30
C GLU A 143 1.65 -7.17 -9.99
N PHE A 144 2.83 -6.87 -10.49
CA PHE A 144 3.14 -5.57 -11.06
C PHE A 144 3.47 -5.69 -12.53
N ILE A 145 3.06 -4.73 -13.34
CA ILE A 145 3.44 -4.62 -14.74
C ILE A 145 4.10 -3.27 -14.99
N TYR A 146 5.29 -3.31 -15.60
CA TYR A 146 6.08 -2.14 -15.96
C TYR A 146 6.31 -2.13 -17.46
N PHE A 147 6.09 -0.97 -18.09
CA PHE A 147 6.33 -0.77 -19.51
C PHE A 147 7.71 -0.13 -19.69
N ASP A 148 8.67 -0.94 -20.15
CA ASP A 148 10.04 -0.52 -20.40
C ASP A 148 10.11 0.18 -21.76
N ASN A 149 10.56 1.44 -21.74
CA ASN A 149 10.61 2.31 -22.91
C ASN A 149 12.01 2.36 -23.54
N GLN A 150 12.95 1.50 -23.12
CA GLN A 150 14.27 1.43 -23.77
C GLN A 150 14.16 1.13 -25.28
N PRO A 151 14.97 1.80 -26.12
CA PRO A 151 16.11 2.65 -25.77
C PRO A 151 15.79 4.13 -25.54
N PHE A 152 14.51 4.54 -25.52
CA PHE A 152 14.14 5.95 -25.37
C PHE A 152 14.32 6.51 -23.96
N THR A 153 14.48 5.64 -22.96
CA THR A 153 14.65 6.00 -21.55
C THR A 153 15.94 5.41 -20.98
N ASP A 154 16.44 5.99 -19.89
CA ASP A 154 17.65 5.51 -19.21
C ASP A 154 17.39 4.12 -18.58
N LYS A 155 18.38 3.23 -18.63
CA LYS A 155 18.36 1.92 -17.95
C LYS A 155 18.05 2.03 -16.45
N LYS A 156 18.40 3.17 -15.84
CA LYS A 156 18.09 3.50 -14.44
C LYS A 156 16.60 3.57 -14.14
N ASP A 157 15.73 3.81 -15.12
CA ASP A 157 14.29 3.85 -14.90
C ASP A 157 13.72 2.48 -14.49
N ARG A 158 14.17 1.39 -15.13
CA ARG A 158 13.85 0.02 -14.71
C ARG A 158 14.36 -0.26 -13.29
N GLN A 159 15.60 0.15 -12.99
CA GLN A 159 16.20 -0.04 -11.66
C GLN A 159 15.42 0.71 -10.57
N ARG A 160 14.91 1.92 -10.88
CA ARG A 160 14.07 2.71 -9.97
C ARG A 160 12.78 1.96 -9.59
N VAL A 161 12.11 1.35 -10.57
CA VAL A 161 10.92 0.52 -10.32
C VAL A 161 11.25 -0.64 -9.39
N ILE A 162 12.37 -1.32 -9.62
CA ILE A 162 12.84 -2.41 -8.75
C ILE A 162 13.12 -1.91 -7.32
N GLU A 163 13.77 -0.75 -7.16
CA GLU A 163 14.00 -0.12 -5.86
C GLU A 163 12.69 0.19 -5.11
N ILE A 164 11.70 0.74 -5.83
CA ILE A 164 10.37 1.00 -5.29
C ILE A 164 9.70 -0.30 -4.82
N LEU A 165 9.74 -1.36 -5.63
CA LEU A 165 9.13 -2.64 -5.27
C LEU A 165 9.83 -3.29 -4.06
N LYS A 166 11.15 -3.12 -3.90
CA LYS A 166 11.87 -3.53 -2.68
C LYS A 166 11.39 -2.79 -1.43
N VAL A 167 11.00 -1.52 -1.56
CA VAL A 167 10.37 -0.79 -0.44
C VAL A 167 8.97 -1.35 -0.15
N LEU A 168 8.15 -1.54 -1.18
CA LEU A 168 6.80 -2.11 -1.03
C LEU A 168 6.80 -3.54 -0.49
N LYS A 169 7.83 -4.33 -0.78
CA LYS A 169 8.03 -5.70 -0.26
C LYS A 169 7.95 -5.76 1.27
N LYS A 170 8.30 -4.68 1.97
CA LYS A 170 8.20 -4.57 3.44
C LYS A 170 6.77 -4.67 3.97
N TYR A 171 5.77 -4.44 3.12
CA TYR A 171 4.34 -4.51 3.43
C TYR A 171 3.66 -5.75 2.82
N TYR A 172 4.38 -6.50 1.98
CA TYR A 172 3.83 -7.58 1.19
C TYR A 172 4.38 -8.94 1.63
N PRO A 173 3.53 -9.88 2.10
CA PRO A 173 3.98 -11.12 2.72
C PRO A 173 4.57 -12.14 1.72
N ARG A 174 4.29 -11.99 0.42
CA ARG A 174 4.70 -12.94 -0.65
C ARG A 174 5.81 -12.35 -1.51
N LYS A 175 6.50 -13.17 -2.31
CA LYS A 175 7.38 -12.64 -3.37
C LYS A 175 6.60 -11.71 -4.29
N ILE A 176 7.28 -10.66 -4.77
CA ILE A 176 6.72 -9.74 -5.76
C ILE A 176 7.07 -10.28 -7.15
N ARG A 177 6.09 -10.35 -8.04
CA ARG A 177 6.32 -10.62 -9.48
C ARG A 177 6.15 -9.33 -10.27
N LEU A 178 7.14 -9.02 -11.10
CA LEU A 178 7.17 -7.88 -11.99
C LEU A 178 7.21 -8.35 -13.44
N HIS A 179 6.16 -8.05 -14.19
CA HIS A 179 6.05 -8.26 -15.64
C HIS A 179 6.62 -7.05 -16.36
N ILE A 180 7.70 -7.23 -17.11
CA ILE A 180 8.41 -6.17 -17.82
C ILE A 180 8.08 -6.27 -19.31
N VAL A 181 7.38 -5.26 -19.82
CA VAL A 181 6.87 -5.21 -21.19
C VAL A 181 7.80 -4.35 -22.05
N PRO A 182 8.43 -4.89 -23.11
CA PRO A 182 9.23 -4.09 -24.04
C PRO A 182 8.31 -3.23 -24.93
N PHE A 183 8.17 -1.95 -24.58
CA PHE A 183 7.14 -1.07 -25.13
C PHE A 183 7.61 -0.18 -26.30
N SER A 184 8.92 -0.06 -26.53
CA SER A 184 9.50 0.85 -27.52
C SER A 184 8.99 0.65 -28.95
N LYS A 185 8.81 -0.59 -29.43
CA LYS A 185 8.27 -0.84 -30.78
C LYS A 185 6.82 -0.40 -30.96
N ILE A 186 6.03 -0.42 -29.89
CA ILE A 186 4.68 0.13 -29.91
C ILE A 186 4.77 1.66 -29.97
N GLN A 187 5.68 2.27 -29.21
CA GLN A 187 5.87 3.72 -29.23
C GLN A 187 6.32 4.23 -30.62
N GLU A 188 7.30 3.57 -31.24
CA GLU A 188 7.72 3.85 -32.62
C GLU A 188 6.54 3.79 -33.59
N SER A 189 5.69 2.75 -33.47
CA SER A 189 4.51 2.63 -34.32
C SER A 189 3.51 3.76 -34.10
N VAL A 190 3.25 4.15 -32.85
CA VAL A 190 2.34 5.28 -32.55
C VAL A 190 2.88 6.57 -33.14
N ILE A 191 4.18 6.87 -32.95
CA ILE A 191 4.83 8.07 -33.45
C ILE A 191 4.74 8.16 -34.98
N ASN A 192 4.97 7.04 -35.67
CA ASN A 192 5.08 7.03 -37.14
C ASN A 192 3.72 6.95 -37.86
N THR A 193 2.66 6.49 -37.20
CA THR A 193 1.40 6.15 -37.89
C THR A 193 0.17 6.87 -37.35
N CYS A 194 0.21 7.33 -36.09
CA CYS A 194 -0.94 7.93 -35.42
C CYS A 194 -0.78 9.44 -35.28
N ASN A 195 -1.89 10.13 -35.04
CA ASN A 195 -1.84 11.53 -34.65
C ASN A 195 -1.28 11.64 -33.22
N LEU A 196 -0.04 12.15 -33.11
CA LEU A 196 0.70 12.23 -31.85
C LEU A 196 0.02 13.11 -30.79
N LYS A 197 -0.93 13.99 -31.17
CA LYS A 197 -1.80 14.70 -30.22
C LYS A 197 -2.51 13.75 -29.24
N PHE A 198 -2.80 12.52 -29.69
CA PHE A 198 -3.42 11.45 -28.89
C PHE A 198 -2.41 10.43 -28.33
N GLY A 199 -1.09 10.67 -28.49
CA GLY A 199 -0.02 9.73 -28.15
C GLY A 199 -0.13 9.18 -26.73
N CYS A 200 -0.33 10.04 -25.73
CA CYS A 200 -0.51 9.61 -24.33
C CYS A 200 -1.74 8.69 -24.16
N VAL A 201 -2.90 9.08 -24.71
CA VAL A 201 -4.16 8.31 -24.57
C VAL A 201 -4.05 6.97 -25.30
N LEU A 202 -3.46 6.95 -26.49
CA LEU A 202 -3.21 5.72 -27.26
C LEU A 202 -2.23 4.80 -26.55
N GLY A 203 -1.12 5.34 -26.06
CA GLY A 203 -0.14 4.57 -25.29
C GLY A 203 -0.79 3.90 -24.08
N ARG A 204 -1.54 4.66 -23.29
CA ARG A 204 -2.28 4.15 -22.12
C ARG A 204 -3.32 3.09 -22.47
N LYS A 205 -4.08 3.30 -23.54
CA LYS A 205 -5.03 2.31 -24.05
C LYS A 205 -4.35 0.98 -24.37
N ILE A 206 -3.21 1.02 -25.06
CA ILE A 206 -2.47 -0.20 -25.43
C ILE A 206 -1.87 -0.85 -24.18
N MET A 207 -1.35 -0.06 -23.24
CA MET A 207 -0.90 -0.56 -21.93
C MET A 207 -2.01 -1.33 -21.22
N PHE A 208 -3.24 -0.81 -21.17
CA PHE A 208 -4.36 -1.52 -20.55
C PHE A 208 -4.72 -2.80 -21.28
N ARG A 209 -4.71 -2.82 -22.62
CA ARG A 209 -5.00 -4.05 -23.38
C ARG A 209 -3.95 -5.14 -23.12
N ILE A 210 -2.67 -4.79 -23.09
CA ILE A 210 -1.60 -5.73 -22.74
C ILE A 210 -1.77 -6.20 -21.28
N SER A 211 -2.06 -5.26 -20.37
CA SER A 211 -2.27 -5.56 -18.95
C SER A 211 -3.46 -6.47 -18.72
N GLU A 212 -4.57 -6.31 -19.44
CA GLU A 212 -5.73 -7.19 -19.36
C GLU A 212 -5.38 -8.63 -19.77
N ILE A 213 -4.63 -8.81 -20.87
CA ILE A 213 -4.17 -10.13 -21.30
C ILE A 213 -3.25 -10.77 -20.25
N VAL A 214 -2.37 -9.99 -19.63
CA VAL A 214 -1.52 -10.49 -18.54
C VAL A 214 -2.37 -10.81 -17.30
N ALA A 215 -3.34 -9.95 -16.96
CA ALA A 215 -4.23 -10.12 -15.83
C ALA A 215 -5.04 -11.43 -15.95
N GLU A 216 -5.61 -11.71 -17.12
CA GLU A 216 -6.31 -12.98 -17.41
C GLU A 216 -5.39 -14.18 -17.17
N LYS A 217 -4.15 -14.15 -17.70
CA LYS A 217 -3.18 -15.25 -17.55
C LYS A 217 -2.80 -15.53 -16.09
N ILE A 218 -2.73 -14.49 -15.26
CA ILE A 218 -2.36 -14.63 -13.85
C ILE A 218 -3.58 -14.75 -12.91
N GLY A 219 -4.80 -14.72 -13.44
CA GLY A 219 -6.03 -14.73 -12.65
C GLY A 219 -6.25 -13.47 -11.81
N ALA A 220 -5.78 -12.31 -12.27
CA ALA A 220 -6.08 -11.02 -11.65
C ALA A 220 -7.47 -10.53 -12.10
N GLN A 221 -8.23 -10.01 -11.15
CA GLN A 221 -9.64 -9.62 -11.31
C GLN A 221 -9.80 -8.14 -11.68
N ALA A 222 -8.75 -7.33 -11.52
CA ALA A 222 -8.76 -5.91 -11.84
C ALA A 222 -7.35 -5.40 -12.15
N LEU A 223 -7.28 -4.28 -12.87
CA LEU A 223 -6.07 -3.46 -13.02
C LEU A 223 -6.03 -2.37 -11.96
N VAL A 224 -4.83 -1.93 -11.58
CA VAL A 224 -4.64 -0.78 -10.67
C VAL A 224 -3.73 0.25 -11.33
N THR A 225 -4.10 1.52 -11.21
CA THR A 225 -3.26 2.64 -11.66
C THR A 225 -3.10 3.70 -10.58
N GLY A 226 -2.02 4.47 -10.69
CA GLY A 226 -1.80 5.67 -9.88
C GLY A 226 -2.39 6.94 -10.49
N ASP A 227 -3.46 6.86 -11.27
CA ASP A 227 -4.07 8.07 -11.84
C ASP A 227 -4.84 8.86 -10.79
N ASN A 228 -4.71 10.18 -10.85
CA ASN A 228 -5.49 11.17 -10.14
C ASN A 228 -6.17 12.12 -11.13
N LEU A 229 -7.35 12.64 -10.80
CA LEU A 229 -8.14 13.40 -11.77
C LEU A 229 -7.52 14.78 -12.02
N ALA A 230 -7.46 15.18 -13.29
CA ALA A 230 -7.07 16.53 -13.73
C ALA A 230 -5.65 16.99 -13.36
N GLN A 231 -4.75 16.09 -12.95
CA GLN A 231 -3.37 16.44 -12.64
C GLN A 231 -2.51 16.66 -13.90
N VAL A 232 -2.75 15.87 -14.95
CA VAL A 232 -2.11 16.03 -16.27
C VAL A 232 -3.15 15.95 -17.38
N ALA A 233 -2.80 16.46 -18.57
CA ALA A 233 -3.71 16.51 -19.72
C ALA A 233 -4.33 15.15 -20.08
N SER A 234 -3.62 14.04 -19.86
CA SER A 234 -4.12 12.68 -20.13
C SER A 234 -5.15 12.17 -19.10
N GLN A 235 -5.33 12.84 -17.96
CA GLN A 235 -6.18 12.39 -16.85
C GLN A 235 -7.46 13.25 -16.72
N THR A 236 -8.04 13.68 -17.84
CA THR A 236 -9.39 14.24 -17.87
C THR A 236 -10.43 13.12 -17.97
N LEU A 237 -11.67 13.35 -17.55
CA LEU A 237 -12.75 12.35 -17.64
C LEU A 237 -12.91 11.76 -19.05
N SER A 238 -12.82 12.60 -20.08
CA SER A 238 -12.92 12.17 -21.47
C SER A 238 -11.77 11.27 -21.92
N ASN A 239 -10.55 11.54 -21.42
CA ASN A 239 -9.38 10.73 -21.72
C ASN A 239 -9.42 9.41 -20.95
N LEU A 240 -9.77 9.43 -19.65
CA LEU A 240 -9.98 8.22 -18.84
C LEU A 240 -11.01 7.29 -19.49
N ARG A 241 -12.14 7.83 -19.96
CA ARG A 241 -13.15 7.07 -20.71
C ARG A 241 -12.56 6.44 -21.98
N SER A 242 -11.78 7.21 -22.74
CA SER A 242 -11.25 6.75 -24.03
C SER A 242 -10.18 5.67 -23.90
N GLU A 243 -9.28 5.78 -22.91
CA GLU A 243 -8.25 4.76 -22.65
C GLU A 243 -8.87 3.45 -22.15
N GLN A 244 -9.91 3.50 -21.31
CA GLN A 244 -10.55 2.31 -20.72
C GLN A 244 -11.58 1.63 -21.63
N THR A 245 -12.04 2.29 -22.70
CA THR A 245 -13.06 1.72 -23.60
C THR A 245 -12.61 0.37 -24.18
N GLY A 246 -13.35 -0.70 -23.92
CA GLY A 246 -13.06 -2.05 -24.42
C GLY A 246 -12.21 -2.92 -23.49
N ILE A 247 -11.79 -2.39 -22.34
CA ILE A 247 -11.29 -3.18 -21.21
C ILE A 247 -12.49 -3.75 -20.46
N LYS A 248 -12.46 -5.06 -20.17
CA LYS A 248 -13.55 -5.85 -19.58
C LYS A 248 -13.42 -6.00 -18.08
N ILE A 249 -12.20 -5.99 -17.55
CA ILE A 249 -11.96 -6.02 -16.10
C ILE A 249 -11.93 -4.60 -15.52
N PRO A 250 -12.33 -4.41 -14.24
CA PRO A 250 -12.27 -3.11 -13.58
C PRO A 250 -10.86 -2.50 -13.59
N VAL A 251 -10.78 -1.18 -13.76
CA VAL A 251 -9.56 -0.38 -13.56
C VAL A 251 -9.74 0.45 -12.29
N LEU A 252 -9.03 0.08 -11.23
CA LEU A 252 -9.09 0.74 -9.94
C LEU A 252 -8.10 1.91 -9.91
N MET A 253 -8.59 3.08 -9.51
CA MET A 253 -7.83 4.34 -9.42
C MET A 253 -7.89 4.87 -7.98
N PRO A 254 -7.10 4.32 -7.03
CA PRO A 254 -7.20 4.65 -5.61
C PRO A 254 -6.93 6.13 -5.29
N LEU A 255 -6.25 6.84 -6.20
CA LEU A 255 -5.84 8.23 -6.04
C LEU A 255 -6.75 9.22 -6.77
N ILE A 256 -7.85 8.76 -7.39
CA ILE A 256 -8.65 9.56 -8.34
C ILE A 256 -9.12 10.90 -7.76
N GLY A 257 -9.44 10.94 -6.45
CA GLY A 257 -9.92 12.12 -5.73
C GLY A 257 -8.89 12.75 -4.79
N MET A 258 -7.62 12.34 -4.84
CA MET A 258 -6.56 12.87 -3.97
C MET A 258 -5.79 13.99 -4.68
N ASP A 259 -5.40 15.01 -3.92
CA ASP A 259 -4.50 16.04 -4.42
C ASP A 259 -3.03 15.58 -4.41
N LYS A 260 -2.15 16.41 -5.00
CA LYS A 260 -0.74 16.05 -5.15
C LYS A 260 0.02 16.04 -3.82
N ILE A 261 -0.34 16.92 -2.89
CA ILE A 261 0.32 17.03 -1.57
C ILE A 261 0.00 15.78 -0.76
N GLU A 262 -1.26 15.35 -0.74
CA GLU A 262 -1.67 14.12 -0.06
C GLU A 262 -0.90 12.89 -0.57
N ILE A 263 -0.77 12.77 -1.89
CA ILE A 263 -0.02 11.67 -2.52
C ILE A 263 1.47 11.74 -2.17
N ILE A 264 2.07 12.94 -2.18
CA ILE A 264 3.47 13.14 -1.78
C ILE A 264 3.67 12.74 -0.33
N ASP A 265 2.82 13.19 0.59
CA ASP A 265 2.96 12.87 2.02
C ASP A 265 2.78 11.38 2.30
N MET A 266 1.87 10.72 1.58
CA MET A 266 1.78 9.27 1.58
C MET A 266 3.05 8.60 1.07
N SER A 267 3.61 9.07 -0.05
CA SER A 267 4.83 8.49 -0.63
C SER A 267 6.05 8.63 0.30
N LYS A 268 6.13 9.74 1.06
CA LYS A 268 7.15 9.94 2.11
C LYS A 268 6.93 8.95 3.25
N LYS A 269 5.68 8.81 3.73
CA LYS A 269 5.32 7.89 4.82
C LYS A 269 5.65 6.44 4.49
N ILE A 270 5.43 6.00 3.25
CA ILE A 270 5.74 4.62 2.83
C ILE A 270 7.22 4.43 2.41
N GLY A 271 7.96 5.52 2.21
CA GLY A 271 9.38 5.51 1.90
C GLY A 271 9.72 5.37 0.42
N THR A 272 8.82 5.73 -0.49
CA THR A 272 9.03 5.67 -1.95
C THR A 272 9.37 7.01 -2.58
N TYR A 273 9.16 8.13 -1.87
CA TYR A 273 9.32 9.49 -2.40
C TYR A 273 10.71 9.75 -2.99
N ASP A 274 11.78 9.56 -2.20
CA ASP A 274 13.15 9.91 -2.60
C ASP A 274 13.63 9.12 -3.83
N ILE A 275 13.14 7.88 -3.97
CA ILE A 275 13.42 7.04 -5.15
C ILE A 275 12.69 7.58 -6.37
N SER A 276 11.45 8.04 -6.19
CA SER A 276 10.51 8.46 -7.25
C SER A 276 10.80 9.85 -7.83
N ILE A 277 11.55 10.69 -7.12
CA ILE A 277 11.90 12.06 -7.55
C ILE A 277 13.23 12.14 -8.32
N LYS A 278 14.03 11.05 -8.36
CA LYS A 278 15.25 10.99 -9.17
C LYS A 278 14.92 11.30 -10.65
N ILE A 279 15.83 11.96 -11.36
CA ILE A 279 15.64 12.47 -12.75
C ILE A 279 14.97 11.43 -13.64
N LYS A 280 13.84 11.80 -14.24
CA LYS A 280 13.04 10.93 -15.11
C LYS A 280 13.38 11.18 -16.56
N SER A 281 13.47 10.12 -17.37
CA SER A 281 13.44 10.26 -18.81
C SER A 281 12.05 10.71 -19.27
N ALA A 282 12.00 11.60 -20.26
CA ALA A 282 10.75 12.03 -20.86
C ALA A 282 10.09 10.88 -21.64
N CYS A 283 8.77 10.78 -21.58
CA CYS A 283 8.04 9.79 -22.37
C CYS A 283 8.01 10.21 -23.86
N PRO A 284 8.42 9.34 -24.80
CA PRO A 284 8.42 9.64 -26.24
C PRO A 284 7.04 9.96 -26.82
N LEU A 285 5.98 9.49 -26.16
CA LEU A 285 4.61 9.69 -26.61
C LEU A 285 3.99 11.01 -26.14
N THR A 286 4.73 11.81 -25.35
CA THR A 286 4.25 13.12 -24.89
C THR A 286 4.34 14.13 -26.04
N PRO A 287 3.20 14.58 -26.62
CA PRO A 287 3.23 15.59 -27.67
C PRO A 287 3.53 16.98 -27.10
N LYS A 288 3.91 17.92 -27.99
CA LYS A 288 4.01 19.36 -27.64
C LYS A 288 2.67 19.94 -27.15
N SER A 289 1.56 19.50 -27.76
CA SER A 289 0.20 19.94 -27.42
C SER A 289 -0.71 18.74 -27.19
N PRO A 290 -0.76 18.18 -25.97
CA PRO A 290 -1.54 16.98 -25.66
C PRO A 290 -3.05 17.23 -25.74
N ALA A 291 -3.79 16.22 -26.21
CA ALA A 291 -5.25 16.25 -26.16
C ALA A 291 -5.74 16.25 -24.71
N THR A 292 -6.42 17.32 -24.29
CA THR A 292 -7.15 17.39 -23.02
C THR A 292 -8.57 16.81 -23.14
N LYS A 293 -9.04 16.60 -24.37
CA LYS A 293 -10.29 15.92 -24.70
C LYS A 293 -10.09 14.92 -25.82
N SER A 294 -10.60 13.70 -25.63
CA SER A 294 -10.64 12.67 -26.66
C SER A 294 -12.00 11.99 -26.72
N ASP A 295 -12.27 11.39 -27.88
CA ASP A 295 -13.46 10.59 -28.11
C ASP A 295 -13.05 9.12 -28.34
N PRO A 296 -13.72 8.14 -27.70
CA PRO A 296 -13.36 6.73 -27.84
C PRO A 296 -13.36 6.22 -29.28
N SER A 297 -14.24 6.74 -30.14
CA SER A 297 -14.30 6.35 -31.56
C SER A 297 -13.08 6.83 -32.34
N ILE A 298 -12.59 8.04 -32.05
CA ILE A 298 -11.37 8.60 -32.66
C ILE A 298 -10.16 7.80 -32.22
N ILE A 299 -10.03 7.55 -30.91
CA ILE A 299 -8.92 6.76 -30.36
C ILE A 299 -8.92 5.34 -30.95
N LYS A 300 -10.09 4.71 -31.12
CA LYS A 300 -10.20 3.40 -31.79
C LYS A 300 -9.78 3.44 -33.26
N LYS A 301 -10.06 4.53 -33.99
CA LYS A 301 -9.60 4.71 -35.39
C LYS A 301 -8.09 4.86 -35.46
N GLU A 302 -7.49 5.66 -34.58
CA GLU A 302 -6.04 5.81 -34.49
C GLU A 302 -5.36 4.49 -34.11
N GLU A 303 -5.89 3.77 -33.11
CA GLU A 303 -5.37 2.48 -32.67
C GLU A 303 -5.33 1.43 -33.80
N ARG A 304 -6.30 1.44 -34.73
CA ARG A 304 -6.34 0.53 -35.89
C ARG A 304 -5.18 0.72 -36.87
N LYS A 305 -4.49 1.86 -36.85
CA LYS A 305 -3.31 2.12 -37.69
C LYS A 305 -2.09 1.33 -37.20
N ILE A 306 -2.10 0.90 -35.94
CA ILE A 306 -1.02 0.14 -35.33
C ILE A 306 -1.17 -1.33 -35.73
N LYS A 307 -0.09 -1.92 -36.26
CA LYS A 307 -0.11 -3.31 -36.72
C LYS A 307 -0.25 -4.29 -35.54
N LYS A 308 -1.22 -5.21 -35.64
CA LYS A 308 -1.51 -6.21 -34.58
C LYS A 308 -0.29 -7.09 -34.22
N ASN A 309 0.52 -7.43 -35.21
CA ASN A 309 1.71 -8.26 -35.02
C ASN A 309 2.75 -7.63 -34.06
N ILE A 310 2.77 -6.30 -33.91
CA ILE A 310 3.66 -5.61 -32.96
C ILE A 310 3.22 -5.94 -31.53
N ILE A 311 1.92 -5.85 -31.25
CA ILE A 311 1.35 -6.13 -29.92
C ILE A 311 1.58 -7.60 -29.56
N GLU A 312 1.32 -8.53 -30.48
CA GLU A 312 1.54 -9.97 -30.27
C GLU A 312 3.01 -10.30 -29.97
N LYS A 313 3.95 -9.69 -30.72
CA LYS A 313 5.39 -9.83 -30.45
C LYS A 313 5.78 -9.26 -29.09
N THR A 314 5.26 -8.08 -28.73
CA THR A 314 5.51 -7.48 -27.40
C THR A 314 5.04 -8.40 -26.28
N ILE A 315 3.85 -9.01 -26.39
CA ILE A 315 3.31 -9.92 -25.37
C ILE A 315 4.17 -11.19 -25.24
N LYS A 316 4.68 -11.74 -26.34
CA LYS A 316 5.55 -12.93 -26.32
C LYS A 316 6.90 -12.67 -25.64
N ASN A 317 7.35 -11.43 -25.64
CA ASN A 317 8.65 -11.02 -25.10
C ASN A 317 8.54 -10.38 -23.70
N ILE A 318 7.42 -10.56 -22.99
CA ILE A 318 7.29 -10.08 -21.61
C ILE A 318 8.23 -10.90 -20.72
N GLU A 319 9.10 -10.21 -20.01
CA GLU A 319 10.00 -10.79 -19.00
C GLU A 319 9.29 -10.79 -17.64
N VAL A 320 9.48 -11.84 -16.83
CA VAL A 320 8.97 -11.88 -15.44
C VAL A 320 10.15 -11.94 -14.47
N LEU A 321 10.22 -10.97 -13.58
CA LEU A 321 11.22 -10.89 -12.51
C LEU A 321 10.57 -11.14 -11.14
N GLU A 322 11.20 -11.96 -10.31
CA GLU A 322 10.83 -12.12 -8.90
C GLU A 322 11.69 -11.21 -8.00
N ILE A 323 11.05 -10.51 -7.05
CA ILE A 323 11.66 -9.60 -6.06
C ILE A 323 11.24 -9.99 -4.64
#